data_AF-A0A6I9S330-F1
#
_entry.id   AF-A0A6I9S330-F1
#
_cell.length_a   1.000
_cell.length_b   1.000
_cell.length_c   1.000
_cell.angle_alpha   90.00
_cell.angle_beta   90.00
_cell.angle_gamma   90.00
#
_symmetry.space_group_name_H-M   'P 1'
#
loop_
_entity.id
_entity.type
_entity.pdbx_description
1 polymer ?
#
loop_
_entity_poly.entity_id
_entity_poly.type
_entity_poly.pdbx_seq_one_letter_code
_entity_poly.pdbx_strand_id
1 'polypeptide(L)'
;MDGISYGFVNNCSTKGFVAYLLAAFSIAIASTLFLSNKYSADGSHTYLLATSSQNTRDWPELEFNWRTILMTVIGFLGSAFGTVGGVGGGGIFVPMLNLIIGFDTKAAAALSKCMIMGASASSVWYNLRVSHPSKEVPIIDYNLALLFQPMLMLGITIGVELSVVFPYWLITVLIIILFVGTSSRSFFKGIEMWKQETMLKMEMEKQEQEAKSQANGNNVIIDSEYRPLLPQPEKSRLEILLFNIRWKGILVLMLVWSSFLLLQILKNNSEVCSPFYWVVNILQFPIALSVFGWEAAKLWRESRERRMCGNWECVCEASIEFSGWQLLLCAFCGLLGGTVGGLLGSGGGFILGPLLLEIGVIPQVASATATFVMMFSSSLSVVEFYFLKRFPIPYALYLIAVSVMAGFWGQFFVRKLVKILKRASIIIFILSSVIFASALTMGVVGADKSISMIKQHEYMGFLNFC
;
A
#
# COMPACT_ATOMS: atom_id res chain seq x y z
N MET A 1 21.24 -31.28 -13.79
CA MET A 1 21.34 -30.28 -14.88
C MET A 1 19.93 -30.08 -15.40
N ASP A 2 19.32 -28.98 -14.99
CA ASP A 2 18.22 -28.24 -15.63
C ASP A 2 17.78 -27.20 -14.59
N GLY A 3 18.45 -26.05 -14.65
CA GLY A 3 18.18 -24.92 -13.77
C GLY A 3 16.79 -24.38 -14.07
N ILE A 4 15.86 -24.57 -13.13
CA ILE A 4 14.53 -24.00 -13.17
C ILE A 4 14.69 -22.47 -13.19
N SER A 5 14.44 -21.89 -14.36
CA SER A 5 14.52 -20.45 -14.62
C SER A 5 13.42 -19.72 -13.85
N TYR A 6 13.68 -19.42 -12.58
CA TYR A 6 12.89 -18.46 -11.83
C TYR A 6 13.33 -17.06 -12.21
N GLY A 7 12.37 -16.26 -12.69
CA GLY A 7 12.55 -14.81 -12.77
C GLY A 7 13.02 -14.28 -14.11
N PHE A 8 12.53 -14.78 -15.25
CA PHE A 8 12.37 -13.87 -16.38
C PHE A 8 11.20 -12.93 -16.07
N VAL A 9 11.51 -11.81 -15.42
CA VAL A 9 10.65 -10.63 -15.42
C VAL A 9 10.22 -10.44 -16.86
N ASN A 10 8.92 -10.57 -17.13
CA ASN A 10 8.40 -10.24 -18.43
C ASN A 10 8.46 -8.71 -18.55
N ASN A 11 9.65 -8.20 -18.90
CA ASN A 11 9.99 -6.78 -18.99
C ASN A 11 9.00 -6.04 -19.89
N CYS A 12 8.37 -6.77 -20.82
CA CYS A 12 7.30 -6.30 -21.69
C CYS A 12 5.98 -6.03 -20.92
N SER A 13 5.62 -6.88 -19.95
CA SER A 13 4.37 -6.76 -19.17
C SER A 13 4.40 -5.58 -18.19
N THR A 14 5.52 -5.36 -17.48
CA THR A 14 5.66 -4.20 -16.57
C THR A 14 5.74 -2.89 -17.34
N LYS A 15 6.43 -2.85 -18.49
CA LYS A 15 6.45 -1.67 -19.37
C LYS A 15 5.06 -1.37 -19.93
N GLY A 16 4.32 -2.39 -20.37
CA GLY A 16 2.95 -2.24 -20.87
C GLY A 16 1.99 -1.70 -19.81
N PHE A 17 2.10 -2.16 -18.56
CA PHE A 17 1.28 -1.66 -17.46
C PHE A 17 1.59 -0.20 -17.09
N VAL A 18 2.87 0.16 -17.02
CA VAL A 18 3.28 1.54 -16.76
C VAL A 18 2.87 2.45 -17.92
N ALA A 19 3.03 2.00 -19.17
CA ALA A 19 2.56 2.73 -20.35
C ALA A 19 1.03 2.91 -20.32
N TYR A 20 0.27 1.89 -19.91
CA TYR A 20 -1.17 1.98 -19.71
C TYR A 20 -1.53 3.02 -18.65
N LEU A 21 -0.90 2.99 -17.47
CA LEU A 21 -1.14 3.96 -16.41
C LEU A 21 -0.80 5.40 -16.86
N LEU A 22 0.35 5.58 -17.51
CA LEU A 22 0.78 6.89 -18.01
C LEU A 22 -0.14 7.40 -19.12
N ALA A 23 -0.54 6.54 -20.05
CA ALA A 23 -1.47 6.89 -21.12
C ALA A 23 -2.84 7.25 -20.55
N ALA A 24 -3.38 6.45 -19.62
CA ALA A 24 -4.65 6.72 -18.99
C ALA A 24 -4.63 8.03 -18.18
N PHE A 25 -3.56 8.30 -17.43
CA PHE A 25 -3.38 9.54 -16.68
C PHE A 25 -3.30 10.75 -17.62
N SER A 26 -2.55 10.63 -18.71
CA SER A 26 -2.40 11.69 -19.72
C SER A 26 -3.72 11.96 -20.46
N ILE A 27 -4.47 10.92 -20.81
CA ILE A 27 -5.79 11.04 -21.46
C ILE A 27 -6.80 11.69 -20.50
N ALA A 28 -6.81 11.30 -19.23
CA ALA A 28 -7.71 11.89 -18.23
C ALA A 28 -7.42 13.38 -18.04
N ILE A 29 -6.14 13.78 -17.94
CA ILE A 29 -5.74 15.19 -17.85
C ILE A 29 -6.09 15.94 -19.15
N ALA A 30 -5.78 15.40 -20.32
CA ALA A 30 -6.12 16.04 -21.60
C ALA A 30 -7.65 16.24 -21.74
N SER A 31 -8.45 15.27 -21.32
CA SER A 31 -9.92 15.35 -21.32
C SER A 31 -10.42 16.48 -20.42
N THR A 32 -9.79 16.69 -19.26
CA THR A 32 -10.15 17.78 -18.33
C THR A 32 -9.81 19.15 -18.90
N LEU A 33 -8.66 19.29 -19.59
CA LEU A 33 -8.26 20.55 -20.23
C LEU A 33 -9.22 20.89 -21.38
N PHE A 34 -9.64 19.90 -22.15
CA PHE A 34 -10.65 20.07 -23.20
C PHE A 34 -12.03 20.45 -22.64
N LEU A 35 -12.50 19.78 -21.59
CA LEU A 35 -13.78 20.10 -20.92
C LEU A 35 -13.75 21.48 -20.25
N SER A 36 -12.63 21.84 -19.62
CA SER A 36 -12.43 23.16 -19.02
C SER A 36 -12.43 24.27 -20.07
N ASN A 37 -11.76 24.07 -21.21
CA ASN A 37 -11.79 25.05 -22.31
C ASN A 37 -13.18 25.19 -22.94
N LYS A 38 -13.97 24.11 -22.98
CA LYS A 38 -15.33 24.15 -23.52
C LYS A 38 -16.32 24.90 -22.61
N TYR A 39 -16.15 24.79 -21.29
CA TYR A 39 -16.94 25.56 -20.31
C TYR A 39 -16.49 27.02 -20.19
N SER A 40 -15.22 27.34 -20.43
CA SER A 40 -14.76 28.74 -20.50
C SER A 40 -15.21 29.47 -21.78
N ALA A 41 -15.63 28.75 -22.82
CA ALA A 41 -16.10 29.32 -24.08
C ALA A 41 -17.60 29.69 -24.06
N ASP A 42 -18.35 29.25 -23.05
CA ASP A 42 -19.81 29.43 -22.97
C ASP A 42 -20.19 29.90 -21.55
N GLY A 43 -19.99 31.19 -21.26
CA GLY A 43 -20.43 31.77 -20.00
C GLY A 43 -19.65 32.99 -19.51
N SER A 44 -19.84 34.14 -20.18
CA SER A 44 -19.64 35.44 -19.54
C SER A 44 -20.77 35.70 -18.53
N HIS A 45 -20.73 35.07 -17.36
CA HIS A 45 -21.57 35.45 -16.23
C HIS A 45 -20.71 35.79 -15.03
N THR A 46 -20.79 37.06 -14.66
CA THR A 46 -20.24 37.68 -13.46
C THR A 46 -20.67 36.90 -12.21
N TYR A 47 -19.74 36.16 -11.61
CA TYR A 47 -19.98 35.50 -10.33
C TYR A 47 -19.84 36.54 -9.22
N LEU A 48 -20.98 36.93 -8.63
CA LEU A 48 -21.03 37.56 -7.32
C LEU A 48 -20.37 36.61 -6.31
N LEU A 49 -19.32 37.10 -5.65
CA LEU A 49 -18.69 36.47 -4.50
C LEU A 49 -19.77 36.13 -3.46
N ALA A 50 -20.09 34.84 -3.33
CA ALA A 50 -20.63 34.31 -2.09
C ALA A 50 -19.46 34.29 -1.11
N THR A 51 -19.42 35.35 -0.31
CA THR A 51 -18.59 35.51 0.87
C THR A 51 -18.63 34.24 1.71
N SER A 52 -17.44 33.68 1.92
CA SER A 52 -17.00 32.87 3.06
C SER A 52 -17.98 32.91 4.25
N SER A 53 -18.96 32.00 4.25
CA SER A 53 -19.58 31.52 5.47
C SER A 53 -18.65 30.46 6.04
N GLN A 54 -18.12 30.70 7.24
CA GLN A 54 -17.63 29.64 8.11
C GLN A 54 -18.80 28.68 8.37
N ASN A 55 -19.03 27.71 7.48
CA ASN A 55 -19.90 26.59 7.79
C ASN A 55 -19.23 25.84 8.95
N THR A 56 -19.82 25.96 10.14
CA THR A 56 -19.65 24.99 11.21
C THR A 56 -19.84 23.62 10.58
N ARG A 57 -18.76 22.84 10.49
CA ARG A 57 -18.85 21.46 9.99
C ARG A 57 -19.53 20.66 11.07
N ASP A 58 -20.84 20.55 10.97
CA ASP A 58 -21.66 19.72 11.86
C ASP A 58 -21.45 18.26 11.45
N TRP A 59 -20.55 17.57 12.17
CA TRP A 59 -20.34 16.14 12.01
C TRP A 59 -21.48 15.39 12.69
N PRO A 60 -21.94 14.26 12.12
CA PRO A 60 -22.92 13.43 12.81
C PRO A 60 -22.34 12.96 14.16
N GLU A 61 -23.16 12.98 15.20
CA GLU A 61 -22.77 12.49 16.52
C GLU A 61 -22.66 10.96 16.54
N LEU A 62 -21.76 10.43 17.37
CA LEU A 62 -21.52 8.99 17.49
C LEU A 62 -22.67 8.34 18.27
N GLU A 63 -23.73 7.98 17.55
CA GLU A 63 -24.87 7.27 18.11
C GLU A 63 -24.80 5.75 17.85
N PHE A 64 -25.33 4.97 18.80
CA PHE A 64 -25.43 3.53 18.66
C PHE A 64 -26.65 3.15 17.80
N ASN A 65 -26.48 3.23 16.49
CA ASN A 65 -27.51 2.91 15.49
C ASN A 65 -27.06 1.77 14.56
N TRP A 66 -27.99 1.21 13.76
CA TRP A 66 -27.68 0.16 12.78
C TRP A 66 -26.56 0.55 11.79
N ARG A 67 -26.46 1.85 11.46
CA ARG A 67 -25.38 2.43 10.64
C ARG A 67 -24.01 2.22 11.29
N THR A 68 -23.91 2.43 12.60
CA THR A 68 -22.68 2.24 13.38
C THR A 68 -22.28 0.77 13.45
N ILE A 69 -23.27 -0.13 13.59
CA ILE A 69 -23.02 -1.59 13.55
C ILE A 69 -22.48 -2.01 12.18
N LEU A 70 -23.12 -1.58 11.08
CA LEU A 70 -22.65 -1.90 9.73
C LEU A 70 -21.26 -1.33 9.45
N MET A 71 -21.02 -0.07 9.82
CA MET A 71 -19.71 0.56 9.71
C MET A 71 -18.65 -0.24 10.47
N THR A 72 -18.97 -0.73 11.67
CA THR A 72 -18.05 -1.51 12.49
C THR A 72 -17.73 -2.85 11.84
N VAL A 73 -18.74 -3.56 11.33
CA VAL A 73 -18.55 -4.86 10.66
C VAL A 73 -17.74 -4.71 9.38
N ILE A 74 -18.11 -3.77 8.50
CA ILE A 74 -17.39 -3.52 7.25
C ILE A 74 -15.98 -3.00 7.53
N GLY A 75 -15.83 -2.10 8.49
CA GLY A 75 -14.54 -1.56 8.94
C GLY A 75 -13.64 -2.63 9.52
N PHE A 76 -14.19 -3.56 10.31
CA PHE A 76 -13.47 -4.70 10.86
C PHE A 76 -13.00 -5.65 9.75
N LEU A 77 -13.89 -6.10 8.86
CA LEU A 77 -13.53 -7.01 7.77
C LEU A 77 -12.54 -6.36 6.80
N GLY A 78 -12.78 -5.10 6.43
CA GLY A 78 -11.89 -4.32 5.56
C GLY A 78 -10.49 -4.13 6.18
N SER A 79 -10.41 -3.88 7.49
CA SER A 79 -9.13 -3.78 8.21
C SER A 79 -8.43 -5.13 8.30
N ALA A 80 -9.15 -6.20 8.63
CA ALA A 80 -8.60 -7.54 8.79
C ALA A 80 -7.98 -8.06 7.48
N PHE A 81 -8.74 -8.03 6.38
CA PHE A 81 -8.25 -8.52 5.09
C PHE A 81 -7.32 -7.52 4.40
N GLY A 82 -7.59 -6.22 4.53
CA GLY A 82 -6.76 -5.16 3.94
C GLY A 82 -5.36 -5.12 4.52
N THR A 83 -5.18 -5.33 5.82
CA THR A 83 -3.84 -5.38 6.43
C THR A 83 -3.07 -6.63 6.04
N VAL A 84 -3.71 -7.81 6.03
CA VAL A 84 -3.00 -9.02 5.61
C VAL A 84 -2.62 -9.00 4.14
N GLY A 85 -3.43 -8.38 3.28
CA GLY A 85 -3.05 -8.12 1.90
C GLY A 85 -1.94 -7.08 1.73
N GLY A 86 -1.63 -6.28 2.77
CA GLY A 86 -0.65 -5.18 2.66
C GLY A 86 -1.21 -3.91 1.99
N VAL A 87 -2.54 -3.74 1.95
CA VAL A 87 -3.24 -2.58 1.35
C VAL A 87 -3.79 -1.60 2.38
N GLY A 88 -4.09 -2.08 3.59
CA GLY A 88 -4.66 -1.27 4.68
C GLY A 88 -6.18 -1.04 4.61
N GLY A 89 -6.88 -1.51 3.58
CA GLY A 89 -8.36 -1.51 3.51
C GLY A 89 -9.01 -0.14 3.21
N GLY A 90 -8.23 0.93 3.06
CA GLY A 90 -8.76 2.29 2.91
C GLY A 90 -9.64 2.54 1.68
N GLY A 91 -9.50 1.73 0.63
CA GLY A 91 -10.37 1.79 -0.53
C GLY A 91 -11.83 1.41 -0.24
N ILE A 92 -12.08 0.64 0.83
CA ILE A 92 -13.42 0.27 1.32
C ILE A 92 -13.90 1.29 2.36
N PHE A 93 -13.00 1.81 3.19
CA PHE A 93 -13.36 2.70 4.30
C PHE A 93 -13.96 4.02 3.83
N VAL A 94 -13.40 4.65 2.79
CA VAL A 94 -13.89 5.95 2.32
C VAL A 94 -15.32 5.87 1.78
N PRO A 95 -15.66 4.93 0.87
CA PRO A 95 -17.06 4.72 0.45
C PRO A 95 -17.99 4.36 1.60
N MET A 96 -17.53 3.51 2.53
CA MET A 96 -18.32 3.09 3.70
C MET A 96 -18.69 4.30 4.58
N LEU A 97 -17.71 5.15 4.91
CA LEU A 97 -17.93 6.33 5.76
C LEU A 97 -18.79 7.38 5.05
N ASN A 98 -18.65 7.54 3.73
CA ASN A 98 -19.47 8.45 2.95
C ASN A 98 -20.93 7.95 2.81
N LEU A 99 -21.14 6.71 2.37
CA LEU A 99 -22.50 6.21 2.10
C LEU A 99 -23.31 5.86 3.35
N ILE A 100 -22.67 5.26 4.37
CA ILE A 100 -23.42 4.76 5.54
C ILE A 100 -23.62 5.86 6.57
N ILE A 101 -22.56 6.63 6.86
CA ILE A 101 -22.60 7.67 7.89
C ILE A 101 -22.88 9.05 7.31
N GLY A 102 -22.52 9.31 6.05
CA GLY A 102 -22.71 10.63 5.44
C GLY A 102 -21.53 11.58 5.66
N PHE A 103 -20.34 11.07 6.00
CA PHE A 103 -19.15 11.90 6.09
C PHE A 103 -18.76 12.45 4.72
N ASP A 104 -18.37 13.72 4.65
CA ASP A 104 -17.69 14.28 3.47
C ASP A 104 -16.47 13.40 3.13
N THR A 105 -16.29 13.13 1.84
CA THR A 105 -15.12 12.49 1.23
C THR A 105 -13.79 12.88 1.87
N LYS A 106 -13.56 14.16 2.18
CA LYS A 106 -12.32 14.64 2.82
C LYS A 106 -12.17 14.13 4.26
N ALA A 107 -13.27 14.07 5.01
CA ALA A 107 -13.29 13.57 6.38
C ALA A 107 -13.24 12.04 6.43
N ALA A 108 -13.95 11.39 5.51
CA ALA A 108 -13.91 9.95 5.31
C ALA A 108 -12.49 9.49 4.96
N ALA A 109 -11.77 10.21 4.09
CA ALA A 109 -10.37 9.96 3.79
C ALA A 109 -9.46 10.10 5.02
N ALA A 110 -9.71 11.10 5.88
CA ALA A 110 -8.94 11.29 7.11
C ALA A 110 -9.21 10.20 8.17
N LEU A 111 -10.47 9.82 8.38
CA LEU A 111 -10.85 8.71 9.27
C LEU A 111 -10.35 7.36 8.74
N SER A 112 -10.33 7.16 7.42
CA SER A 112 -9.73 6.00 6.77
C SER A 112 -8.23 5.86 7.11
N LYS A 113 -7.48 6.97 7.13
CA LYS A 113 -6.07 6.96 7.58
C LYS A 113 -5.92 6.57 9.05
N CYS A 114 -6.83 7.00 9.91
CA CYS A 114 -6.85 6.58 11.32
C CYS A 114 -7.04 5.06 11.44
N MET A 115 -7.99 4.51 10.69
CA MET A 115 -8.23 3.06 10.62
C MET A 115 -7.00 2.29 10.11
N ILE A 116 -6.41 2.73 8.99
CA ILE A 116 -5.20 2.13 8.42
C ILE A 116 -4.05 2.15 9.42
N MET A 117 -3.86 3.27 10.14
CA MET A 117 -2.81 3.39 11.16
C MET A 117 -2.99 2.35 12.28
N GLY A 118 -4.20 2.22 12.84
CA GLY A 118 -4.46 1.23 13.90
C GLY A 118 -4.30 -0.21 13.41
N ALA A 119 -4.81 -0.52 12.23
CA ALA A 119 -4.75 -1.86 11.65
C ALA A 119 -3.29 -2.23 11.26
N SER A 120 -2.54 -1.30 10.68
CA SER A 120 -1.14 -1.53 10.32
C SER A 120 -0.23 -1.65 11.55
N ALA A 121 -0.45 -0.86 12.61
CA ALA A 121 0.31 -0.96 13.85
C ALA A 121 0.17 -2.34 14.53
N SER A 122 -1.06 -2.83 14.66
CA SER A 122 -1.33 -4.18 15.19
C SER A 122 -0.75 -5.29 14.30
N SER A 123 -0.85 -5.11 12.97
CA SER A 123 -0.27 -6.03 12.00
C SER A 123 1.27 -6.08 12.09
N VAL A 124 1.95 -4.94 12.18
CA VAL A 124 3.40 -4.85 12.36
C VAL A 124 3.83 -5.53 13.66
N TRP A 125 3.14 -5.26 14.76
CA TRP A 125 3.40 -5.91 16.04
C TRP A 125 3.28 -7.43 15.95
N TYR A 126 2.26 -7.94 15.26
CA TYR A 126 2.12 -9.36 15.01
C TYR A 126 3.26 -9.89 14.14
N ASN A 127 3.58 -9.20 13.04
CA ASN A 127 4.61 -9.60 12.08
C ASN A 127 6.00 -9.66 12.71
N LEU A 128 6.34 -8.72 13.60
CA LEU A 128 7.61 -8.72 14.34
C LEU A 128 7.80 -9.99 15.19
N ARG A 129 6.73 -10.71 15.54
CA ARG A 129 6.80 -11.96 16.31
C ARG A 129 6.82 -13.22 15.44
N VAL A 130 6.89 -13.06 14.12
CA VAL A 130 6.90 -14.18 13.18
C VAL A 130 8.24 -14.26 12.47
N SER A 131 8.82 -15.46 12.44
CA SER A 131 10.04 -15.75 11.70
C SER A 131 9.80 -15.71 10.19
N HIS A 132 10.83 -15.35 9.44
CA HIS A 132 10.80 -15.43 7.99
C HIS A 132 10.65 -16.90 7.53
N PRO A 133 9.83 -17.18 6.50
CA PRO A 133 9.47 -18.55 6.11
C PRO A 133 10.63 -19.39 5.57
N SER A 134 11.57 -18.78 4.83
CA SER A 134 12.64 -19.54 4.14
C SER A 134 14.07 -19.28 4.64
N LYS A 135 14.32 -18.26 5.49
CA LYS A 135 15.67 -17.75 5.80
C LYS A 135 15.74 -17.25 7.24
N GLU A 136 16.92 -17.26 7.85
CA GLU A 136 17.16 -16.63 9.15
C GLU A 136 17.40 -15.12 9.02
N VAL A 137 16.38 -14.42 8.52
CA VAL A 137 16.37 -12.96 8.38
C VAL A 137 15.04 -12.40 8.91
N PRO A 138 14.95 -11.10 9.19
CA PRO A 138 13.67 -10.49 9.56
C PRO A 138 12.61 -10.65 8.48
N ILE A 139 11.35 -10.84 8.87
CA ILE A 139 10.22 -10.90 7.92
C ILE A 139 9.91 -9.55 7.26
N ILE A 140 10.29 -8.44 7.89
CA ILE A 140 10.16 -7.09 7.32
C ILE A 140 11.48 -6.77 6.61
N ASP A 141 11.40 -6.47 5.32
CA ASP A 141 12.55 -6.00 4.56
C ASP A 141 12.75 -4.50 4.77
N TYR A 142 13.67 -4.16 5.68
CA TYR A 142 13.97 -2.77 6.01
C TYR A 142 14.65 -2.00 4.87
N ASN A 143 15.37 -2.66 3.97
CA ASN A 143 16.00 -1.97 2.83
C ASN A 143 14.93 -1.54 1.83
N LEU A 144 13.96 -2.42 1.54
CA LEU A 144 12.80 -2.07 0.71
C LEU A 144 11.93 -1.01 1.39
N ALA A 145 11.72 -1.11 2.70
CA ALA A 145 10.98 -0.08 3.44
C ALA A 145 11.66 1.30 3.32
N LEU A 146 12.99 1.37 3.50
CA LEU A 146 13.78 2.60 3.35
C LEU A 146 13.80 3.12 1.91
N LEU A 147 13.72 2.24 0.93
CA LEU A 147 13.63 2.61 -0.48
C LEU A 147 12.27 3.25 -0.81
N PHE A 148 11.17 2.66 -0.35
CA PHE A 148 9.83 3.12 -0.72
C PHE A 148 9.30 4.25 0.16
N GLN A 149 9.61 4.27 1.46
CA GLN A 149 9.03 5.22 2.41
C GLN A 149 9.23 6.69 1.99
N PRO A 150 10.43 7.18 1.63
CA PRO A 150 10.64 8.60 1.37
C PRO A 150 9.85 9.09 0.15
N MET A 151 9.85 8.30 -0.93
CA MET A 151 9.10 8.61 -2.15
C MET A 151 7.59 8.53 -1.92
N LEU A 152 7.14 7.58 -1.09
CA LEU A 152 5.73 7.46 -0.73
C LEU A 152 5.26 8.63 0.13
N MET A 153 6.07 9.10 1.09
CA MET A 153 5.73 10.29 1.90
C MET A 153 5.68 11.56 1.05
N LEU A 154 6.63 11.76 0.14
CA LEU A 154 6.60 12.85 -0.84
C LEU A 154 5.37 12.78 -1.75
N GLY A 155 5.01 11.58 -2.20
CA GLY A 155 3.79 11.39 -2.98
C GLY A 155 2.56 11.76 -2.18
N ILE A 156 2.46 11.40 -0.89
CA ILE A 156 1.31 11.75 -0.05
C ILE A 156 1.11 13.26 0.01
N THR A 157 2.16 14.05 0.21
CA THR A 157 2.03 15.51 0.29
C THR A 157 1.55 16.11 -1.03
N ILE A 158 2.09 15.64 -2.15
CA ILE A 158 1.59 16.00 -3.50
C ILE A 158 0.12 15.59 -3.67
N GLY A 159 -0.24 14.37 -3.25
CA GLY A 159 -1.59 13.83 -3.35
C GLY A 159 -2.63 14.61 -2.56
N VAL A 160 -2.29 15.04 -1.34
CA VAL A 160 -3.16 15.87 -0.51
C VAL A 160 -3.41 17.22 -1.19
N GLU A 161 -2.39 17.83 -1.80
CA GLU A 161 -2.53 19.10 -2.53
C GLU A 161 -3.37 18.93 -3.80
N LEU A 162 -3.11 17.88 -4.59
CA LEU A 162 -3.91 17.56 -5.76
C LEU A 162 -5.37 17.25 -5.39
N SER A 163 -5.66 16.77 -4.18
CA SER A 163 -7.04 16.53 -3.72
C SER A 163 -7.86 17.80 -3.56
N VAL A 164 -7.19 18.95 -3.40
CA VAL A 164 -7.83 20.26 -3.32
C VAL A 164 -8.14 20.79 -4.71
N VAL A 165 -7.23 20.56 -5.67
CA VAL A 165 -7.30 21.13 -7.03
C VAL A 165 -8.16 20.29 -7.97
N PHE A 166 -8.06 18.96 -7.88
CA PHE A 166 -8.69 18.06 -8.85
C PHE A 166 -10.18 17.88 -8.61
N PRO A 167 -11.00 17.90 -9.67
CA PRO A 167 -12.43 17.64 -9.54
C PRO A 167 -12.70 16.16 -9.20
N TYR A 168 -13.81 15.93 -8.50
CA TYR A 168 -14.15 14.61 -7.95
C TYR A 168 -14.31 13.52 -9.01
N TRP A 169 -14.89 13.86 -10.18
CA TRP A 169 -15.06 12.93 -11.29
C TRP A 169 -13.72 12.47 -11.87
N LEU A 170 -12.73 13.36 -11.95
CA LEU A 170 -11.38 13.05 -12.44
C LEU A 170 -10.69 12.09 -11.48
N ILE A 171 -10.73 12.40 -10.18
CA ILE A 171 -10.20 11.54 -9.13
C ILE A 171 -10.82 10.14 -9.26
N THR A 172 -12.15 10.06 -9.34
CA THR A 172 -12.90 8.80 -9.50
C THR A 172 -12.42 7.98 -10.70
N VAL A 173 -12.34 8.59 -11.89
CA VAL A 173 -11.91 7.88 -13.10
C VAL A 173 -10.49 7.35 -12.97
N LEU A 174 -9.56 8.16 -12.46
CA LEU A 174 -8.16 7.77 -12.24
C LEU A 174 -8.06 6.58 -11.29
N ILE A 175 -8.87 6.55 -10.23
CA ILE A 175 -8.89 5.46 -9.25
C ILE A 175 -9.41 4.16 -9.86
N ILE A 176 -10.52 4.22 -10.60
CA ILE A 176 -11.11 3.02 -11.23
C ILE A 176 -10.06 2.37 -12.14
N ILE A 177 -9.41 3.17 -12.99
CA ILE A 177 -8.37 2.69 -13.91
C ILE A 177 -7.22 2.03 -13.11
N LEU A 178 -6.74 2.71 -12.07
CA LEU A 178 -5.60 2.24 -11.28
C LEU A 178 -5.94 0.96 -10.50
N PHE A 179 -7.10 0.90 -9.85
CA PHE A 179 -7.51 -0.24 -9.04
C PHE A 179 -7.90 -1.44 -9.89
N VAL A 180 -8.59 -1.25 -11.01
CA VAL A 180 -8.88 -2.35 -11.95
C VAL A 180 -7.59 -2.90 -12.54
N GLY A 181 -6.66 -2.03 -12.96
CA GLY A 181 -5.36 -2.45 -13.48
C GLY A 181 -4.52 -3.20 -12.45
N THR A 182 -4.32 -2.63 -11.26
CA THR A 182 -3.53 -3.26 -10.18
C THR A 182 -4.17 -4.54 -9.66
N SER A 183 -5.51 -4.59 -9.51
CA SER A 183 -6.21 -5.79 -9.07
C SER A 183 -6.11 -6.90 -10.10
N SER A 184 -6.38 -6.62 -11.38
CA SER A 184 -6.31 -7.63 -12.45
C SER A 184 -4.92 -8.23 -12.51
N ARG A 185 -3.88 -7.38 -12.46
CA ARG A 185 -2.49 -7.84 -12.48
C ARG A 185 -2.13 -8.69 -11.26
N SER A 186 -2.59 -8.28 -10.07
CA SER A 186 -2.40 -9.06 -8.84
C SER A 186 -3.13 -10.40 -8.91
N PHE A 187 -4.32 -10.44 -9.50
CA PHE A 187 -5.10 -11.67 -9.68
C PHE A 187 -4.40 -12.67 -10.59
N PHE A 188 -3.95 -12.22 -11.78
CA PHE A 188 -3.18 -13.08 -12.69
C PHE A 188 -1.90 -13.59 -12.04
N LYS A 189 -1.21 -12.75 -11.27
CA LYS A 189 -0.05 -13.17 -10.50
C LYS A 189 -0.39 -14.19 -9.41
N GLY A 190 -1.55 -14.03 -8.76
CA GLY A 190 -2.08 -15.00 -7.81
C GLY A 190 -2.33 -16.36 -8.45
N ILE A 191 -2.91 -16.39 -9.66
CA ILE A 191 -3.11 -17.63 -10.43
C ILE A 191 -1.78 -18.28 -10.79
N GLU A 192 -0.82 -17.51 -11.30
CA GLU A 192 0.50 -18.02 -11.67
C GLU A 192 1.21 -18.62 -10.45
N MET A 193 1.22 -17.92 -9.32
CA MET A 193 1.80 -18.43 -8.08
C MET A 193 1.07 -19.66 -7.56
N TRP A 194 -0.27 -19.69 -7.66
CA TRP A 194 -1.06 -20.87 -7.28
C TRP A 194 -0.69 -22.10 -8.12
N LYS A 195 -0.47 -21.92 -9.42
CA LYS A 195 -0.03 -22.98 -10.33
C LYS A 195 1.34 -23.51 -9.93
N GLN A 196 2.30 -22.61 -9.67
CA GLN A 196 3.65 -22.96 -9.21
C GLN A 196 3.63 -23.70 -7.87
N GLU A 197 2.87 -23.22 -6.89
CA GLU A 197 2.67 -23.89 -5.60
C GLU A 197 2.05 -25.28 -5.76
N THR A 198 1.15 -25.46 -6.73
CA THR A 198 0.53 -26.76 -7.02
C THR A 198 1.54 -27.74 -7.60
N MET A 199 2.38 -27.29 -8.55
CA MET A 199 3.44 -28.12 -9.12
C MET A 199 4.48 -28.54 -8.07
N LEU A 200 4.94 -27.61 -7.24
CA LEU A 200 5.85 -27.90 -6.13
C LEU A 200 5.24 -28.92 -5.16
N LYS A 201 3.96 -28.77 -4.81
CA LYS A 201 3.28 -29.70 -3.91
C LYS A 201 3.18 -31.11 -4.52
N MET A 202 2.87 -31.22 -5.81
CA MET A 202 2.84 -32.49 -6.53
C MET A 202 4.22 -33.15 -6.58
N GLU A 203 5.29 -32.38 -6.81
CA GLU A 203 6.66 -32.88 -6.84
C GLU A 203 7.11 -33.40 -5.46
N MET A 204 6.79 -32.66 -4.40
CA MET A 204 7.07 -33.09 -3.02
C MET A 204 6.30 -34.38 -2.66
N GLU A 205 5.03 -34.49 -3.05
CA GLU A 205 4.23 -35.70 -2.83
C GLU A 205 4.79 -36.90 -3.61
N LYS A 206 5.28 -36.68 -4.84
CA LYS A 206 5.92 -37.70 -5.66
C LYS A 206 7.25 -38.18 -5.05
N GLN A 207 8.11 -37.26 -4.63
CA GLN A 207 9.36 -37.60 -3.93
C GLN A 207 9.11 -38.37 -2.63
N GLU A 208 8.06 -38.01 -1.88
CA GLU A 208 7.69 -38.73 -0.66
C GLU A 208 7.18 -40.15 -0.98
N GLN A 209 6.44 -40.34 -2.07
CA GLN A 209 6.00 -41.65 -2.54
C GLN A 209 7.17 -42.50 -3.04
N GLU A 210 8.11 -41.92 -3.78
CA GLU A 210 9.33 -42.60 -4.23
C GLU A 210 10.21 -43.02 -3.05
N ALA A 211 10.39 -42.15 -2.05
CA ALA A 211 11.11 -42.47 -0.81
C ALA A 211 10.43 -43.60 0.00
N LYS A 212 9.08 -43.60 0.10
CA LYS A 212 8.32 -44.68 0.74
C LYS A 212 8.41 -46.01 -0.04
N SER A 213 8.49 -45.95 -1.36
CA SER A 213 8.62 -47.12 -2.23
C SER A 213 10.01 -47.74 -2.14
N GLN A 214 11.07 -46.91 -2.11
CA GLN A 214 12.45 -47.36 -1.89
C GLN A 214 12.69 -47.90 -0.48
N ALA A 215 12.00 -47.39 0.54
CA ALA A 215 12.08 -47.94 1.90
C ALA A 215 11.49 -49.35 2.05
N ASN A 216 10.58 -49.77 1.16
CA ASN A 216 9.96 -51.10 1.18
C ASN A 216 10.74 -52.15 0.36
N GLY A 217 11.66 -51.74 -0.52
CA GLY A 217 12.53 -52.64 -1.28
C GLY A 217 13.95 -52.57 -0.75
N ASN A 218 14.41 -53.60 -0.04
CA ASN A 218 15.79 -53.71 0.48
C ASN A 218 16.83 -53.32 -0.59
N ASN A 219 17.36 -52.09 -0.50
CA ASN A 219 18.74 -51.67 -0.79
C ASN A 219 18.85 -50.17 -0.49
N VAL A 220 19.20 -49.88 0.76
CA VAL A 220 19.49 -48.53 1.24
C VAL A 220 20.84 -48.10 0.67
N ILE A 221 20.83 -47.35 -0.43
CA ILE A 221 21.95 -46.48 -0.80
C ILE A 221 21.60 -45.11 -0.21
N ILE A 222 22.20 -44.80 0.94
CA ILE A 222 22.18 -43.45 1.51
C ILE A 222 23.05 -42.61 0.58
N ASP A 223 22.43 -41.95 -0.40
CA ASP A 223 23.05 -40.78 -1.00
C ASP A 223 22.96 -39.66 0.04
N SER A 224 24.11 -39.30 0.56
CA SER A 224 24.30 -38.42 1.69
C SER A 224 24.12 -36.96 1.28
N GLU A 225 22.87 -36.49 1.18
CA GLU A 225 22.56 -35.08 1.49
C GLU A 225 21.15 -34.87 2.04
N TYR A 226 20.61 -35.84 2.78
CA TYR A 226 19.53 -35.53 3.72
C TYR A 226 20.16 -35.07 5.03
N ARG A 227 20.45 -33.76 5.16
CA ARG A 227 20.59 -33.18 6.50
C ARG A 227 19.24 -33.37 7.17
N PRO A 228 19.10 -34.21 8.22
CA PRO A 228 17.94 -34.10 9.06
C PRO A 228 17.88 -32.63 9.49
N LEU A 229 16.74 -31.98 9.24
CA LEU A 229 16.39 -30.71 9.87
C LEU A 229 16.55 -30.96 11.37
N LEU A 230 17.72 -30.65 11.92
CA LEU A 230 17.94 -30.49 13.34
C LEU A 230 16.72 -29.72 13.83
N PRO A 231 15.97 -30.19 14.83
CA PRO A 231 14.89 -29.42 15.40
C PRO A 231 15.53 -28.09 15.78
N GLN A 232 15.25 -27.03 15.00
CA GLN A 232 15.71 -25.71 15.35
C GLN A 232 15.18 -25.48 16.76
N PRO A 233 16.03 -25.03 17.71
CA PRO A 233 15.54 -24.72 19.03
C PRO A 233 14.33 -23.80 18.84
N GLU A 234 13.19 -24.14 19.46
CA GLU A 234 11.98 -23.32 19.40
C GLU A 234 12.35 -21.94 19.97
N LYS A 235 12.79 -21.03 19.09
CA LYS A 235 13.22 -19.69 19.47
C LYS A 235 12.05 -19.06 20.21
N SER A 236 12.31 -18.56 21.41
CA SER A 236 11.26 -17.94 22.22
C SER A 236 10.65 -16.77 21.43
N ARG A 237 9.34 -16.51 21.58
CA ARG A 237 8.68 -15.39 20.86
C ARG A 237 9.37 -14.05 21.09
N LEU A 238 10.04 -13.89 22.24
CA LEU A 238 10.81 -12.71 22.59
C LEU A 238 12.12 -12.61 21.80
N GLU A 239 12.82 -13.74 21.59
CA GLU A 239 14.05 -13.81 20.80
C GLU A 239 13.77 -13.50 19.32
N ILE A 240 12.67 -14.03 18.77
CA ILE A 240 12.22 -13.73 17.41
C ILE A 240 11.92 -12.24 17.27
N LEU A 241 11.25 -11.65 18.26
CA LEU A 241 10.93 -10.23 18.27
C LEU A 241 12.20 -9.36 18.30
N LEU A 242 13.14 -9.65 19.20
CA LEU A 242 14.41 -8.93 19.29
C LEU A 242 15.24 -9.07 18.01
N PHE A 243 15.24 -10.25 17.40
CA PHE A 243 15.93 -10.51 16.13
C PHE A 243 15.31 -9.74 14.95
N ASN A 244 13.98 -9.69 14.89
CA ASN A 244 13.26 -9.02 13.82
C ASN A 244 13.36 -7.49 13.89
N ILE A 245 13.66 -6.91 15.05
CA ILE A 245 13.82 -5.46 15.23
C ILE A 245 15.21 -5.02 14.75
N ARG A 246 15.25 -4.27 13.63
CA ARG A 246 16.48 -3.66 13.09
C ARG A 246 16.50 -2.18 13.43
N TRP A 247 17.03 -1.85 14.61
CA TRP A 247 17.08 -0.47 15.13
C TRP A 247 17.67 0.55 14.17
N LYS A 248 18.74 0.22 13.43
CA LYS A 248 19.35 1.13 12.45
C LYS A 248 18.35 1.59 11.38
N GLY A 249 17.59 0.66 10.80
CA GLY A 249 16.60 0.98 9.75
C GLY A 249 15.40 1.74 10.31
N ILE A 250 14.91 1.33 11.48
CA ILE A 250 13.80 2.02 12.18
C ILE A 250 14.19 3.45 12.53
N LEU A 251 15.42 3.68 13.01
CA LEU A 251 15.90 5.01 13.38
C LEU A 251 15.96 5.94 12.15
N VAL A 252 16.46 5.46 11.01
CA VAL A 252 16.46 6.25 9.77
C VAL A 252 15.03 6.58 9.32
N LEU A 253 14.11 5.60 9.38
CA LEU A 253 12.69 5.84 9.06
C LEU A 253 12.05 6.86 10.00
N MET A 254 12.31 6.76 11.30
CA MET A 254 11.83 7.72 12.31
C MET A 254 12.38 9.11 12.08
N LEU A 255 13.65 9.25 11.69
CA LEU A 255 14.24 10.54 11.34
C LEU A 255 13.56 11.16 10.13
N VAL A 256 13.42 10.41 9.02
CA VAL A 256 12.71 10.88 7.82
C VAL A 256 11.27 11.26 8.17
N TRP A 257 10.58 10.42 8.94
CA TRP A 257 9.21 10.68 9.36
C TRP A 257 9.09 11.97 10.17
N SER A 258 9.98 12.16 11.15
CA SER A 258 10.01 13.35 12.00
C SER A 258 10.36 14.62 11.22
N SER A 259 11.27 14.53 10.24
CA SER A 259 11.59 15.65 9.35
C SER A 259 10.38 16.07 8.50
N PHE A 260 9.67 15.11 7.91
CA PHE A 260 8.44 15.39 7.17
C PHE A 260 7.35 15.98 8.06
N LEU A 261 7.17 15.42 9.26
CA LEU A 261 6.22 15.92 10.24
C LEU A 261 6.53 17.38 10.62
N LEU A 262 7.79 17.68 10.91
CA LEU A 262 8.23 19.04 11.25
C LEU A 262 7.93 20.02 10.12
N LEU A 263 8.25 19.66 8.87
CA LEU A 263 7.93 20.48 7.71
C LEU A 263 6.42 20.68 7.54
N GLN A 264 5.60 19.66 7.78
CA GLN A 264 4.15 19.79 7.74
C GLN A 264 3.60 20.72 8.84
N ILE A 265 4.16 20.66 10.05
CA ILE A 265 3.78 21.56 11.15
C ILE A 265 4.13 23.00 10.80
N LEU A 266 5.34 23.25 10.29
CA LEU A 266 5.77 24.58 9.86
C LEU A 266 4.89 25.12 8.72
N LYS A 267 4.55 24.25 7.76
CA LYS A 267 3.64 24.55 6.66
C LYS A 267 2.25 24.97 7.17
N ASN A 268 1.70 24.26 8.16
CA ASN A 268 0.38 24.56 8.72
C ASN A 268 0.30 25.92 9.45
N ASN A 269 1.41 26.38 10.02
CA ASN A 269 1.49 27.69 10.67
C ASN A 269 1.66 28.85 9.67
N SER A 270 1.77 28.55 8.38
CA SER A 270 2.01 29.52 7.32
C SER A 270 0.71 29.84 6.58
N GLU A 271 0.60 31.07 6.08
CA GLU A 271 -0.51 31.42 5.19
C GLU A 271 -0.44 30.62 3.88
N VAL A 272 -1.59 30.13 3.44
CA VAL A 272 -1.72 29.37 2.18
C VAL A 272 -1.25 30.25 1.03
N CYS A 273 -0.39 29.71 0.17
CA CYS A 273 0.22 30.40 -0.97
C CYS A 273 1.25 31.50 -0.65
N SER A 274 1.71 31.63 0.59
CA SER A 274 2.86 32.47 0.94
C SER A 274 4.18 31.93 0.35
N PRO A 275 5.20 32.77 0.06
CA PRO A 275 6.53 32.30 -0.32
C PRO A 275 7.12 31.29 0.69
N PHE A 276 6.87 31.48 1.98
CA PHE A 276 7.35 30.58 3.02
C PHE A 276 6.66 29.20 2.95
N TYR A 277 5.37 29.16 2.60
CA TYR A 277 4.64 27.90 2.35
C TYR A 277 5.30 27.08 1.23
N TRP A 278 5.65 27.73 0.11
CA TRP A 278 6.30 27.08 -1.03
C TRP A 278 7.72 26.61 -0.70
N VAL A 279 8.50 27.39 0.06
CA VAL A 279 9.83 26.97 0.51
C VAL A 279 9.75 25.69 1.35
N VAL A 280 8.83 25.63 2.32
CA VAL A 280 8.65 24.45 3.18
C VAL A 280 8.19 23.23 2.38
N ASN A 281 7.35 23.41 1.37
CA ASN A 281 6.92 22.34 0.46
C ASN A 281 8.10 21.82 -0.38
N ILE A 282 8.82 22.73 -1.06
CA ILE A 282 9.98 22.38 -1.89
C ILE A 282 11.06 21.67 -1.08
N LEU A 283 11.23 22.03 0.20
CA LEU A 283 12.21 21.40 1.09
C LEU A 283 11.95 19.90 1.35
N GLN A 284 10.74 19.39 1.10
CA GLN A 284 10.44 17.95 1.23
C GLN A 284 11.10 17.10 0.12
N PHE A 285 11.24 17.67 -1.08
CA PHE A 285 11.87 16.99 -2.23
C PHE A 285 13.33 16.60 -1.98
N PRO A 286 14.24 17.51 -1.57
CA PRO A 286 15.64 17.15 -1.35
C PRO A 286 15.78 16.13 -0.21
N ILE A 287 14.96 16.20 0.84
CA ILE A 287 14.98 15.21 1.93
C ILE A 287 14.62 13.82 1.40
N ALA A 288 13.51 13.70 0.66
CA ALA A 288 13.10 12.42 0.07
C ALA A 288 14.13 11.89 -0.92
N LEU A 289 14.60 12.73 -1.85
CA LEU A 289 15.55 12.35 -2.89
C LEU A 289 16.91 11.97 -2.31
N SER A 290 17.35 12.62 -1.24
CA SER A 290 18.63 12.31 -0.59
C SER A 290 18.61 10.92 0.05
N VAL A 291 17.58 10.61 0.83
CA VAL A 291 17.47 9.30 1.50
C VAL A 291 17.20 8.19 0.48
N PHE A 292 16.32 8.42 -0.48
CA PHE A 292 16.10 7.48 -1.58
C PHE A 292 17.37 7.23 -2.38
N GLY A 293 18.08 8.29 -2.78
CA GLY A 293 19.31 8.20 -3.55
C GLY A 293 20.41 7.46 -2.79
N TRP A 294 20.53 7.68 -1.48
CA TRP A 294 21.47 6.97 -0.62
C TRP A 294 21.18 5.46 -0.55
N GLU A 295 19.92 5.07 -0.26
CA GLU A 295 19.56 3.65 -0.17
C GLU A 295 19.58 2.98 -1.56
N ALA A 296 19.15 3.68 -2.61
CA ALA A 296 19.23 3.19 -3.99
C ALA A 296 20.69 2.98 -4.43
N ALA A 297 21.61 3.90 -4.09
CA ALA A 297 23.03 3.74 -4.40
C ALA A 297 23.67 2.60 -3.61
N LYS A 298 23.28 2.40 -2.35
CA LYS A 298 23.69 1.25 -1.53
C LYS A 298 23.22 -0.07 -2.15
N LEU A 299 21.94 -0.20 -2.45
CA LEU A 299 21.37 -1.40 -3.09
C LEU A 299 21.96 -1.66 -4.48
N TRP A 300 22.25 -0.61 -5.24
CA TRP A 300 22.92 -0.71 -6.54
C TRP A 300 24.33 -1.28 -6.42
N ARG A 301 25.13 -0.77 -5.46
CA ARG A 301 26.50 -1.25 -5.21
C ARG A 301 26.49 -2.70 -4.77
N GLU A 302 25.66 -3.05 -3.78
CA GLU A 302 25.53 -4.43 -3.30
C GLU A 302 25.08 -5.38 -4.42
N SER A 303 24.11 -4.98 -5.25
CA SER A 303 23.66 -5.81 -6.38
C SER A 303 24.75 -5.95 -7.45
N ARG A 304 25.57 -4.92 -7.68
CA ARG A 304 26.68 -4.97 -8.63
C ARG A 304 27.80 -5.89 -8.14
N GLU A 305 28.15 -5.81 -6.86
CA GLU A 305 29.16 -6.69 -6.25
C GLU A 305 28.75 -8.16 -6.36
N ARG A 306 27.47 -8.49 -6.07
CA ARG A 306 26.93 -9.84 -6.28
C ARG A 306 27.06 -10.34 -7.72
N ARG A 307 26.81 -9.47 -8.72
CA ARG A 307 27.00 -9.83 -10.14
C ARG A 307 28.46 -10.06 -10.51
N MET A 308 29.38 -9.28 -9.95
CA MET A 308 30.80 -9.34 -10.28
C MET A 308 31.52 -10.55 -9.65
N CYS A 309 31.07 -11.02 -8.49
CA CYS A 309 31.70 -12.16 -7.80
C CYS A 309 31.36 -13.53 -8.38
N GLY A 310 30.43 -13.64 -9.34
CA GLY A 310 30.17 -14.87 -10.11
C GLY A 310 29.76 -16.12 -9.31
N ASN A 311 29.57 -16.01 -7.99
CA ASN A 311 29.16 -17.13 -7.15
C ASN A 311 27.63 -17.25 -7.20
N TRP A 312 27.15 -18.04 -8.16
CA TRP A 312 25.74 -18.44 -8.31
C TRP A 312 25.32 -19.48 -7.28
N GLU A 313 25.88 -19.48 -6.06
CA GLU A 313 25.42 -20.41 -5.04
C GLU A 313 23.91 -20.20 -4.84
N CYS A 314 23.20 -21.21 -5.33
CA CYS A 314 21.78 -21.29 -5.52
C CYS A 314 21.08 -21.31 -4.17
N VAL A 315 20.99 -20.15 -3.51
CA VAL A 315 20.02 -19.96 -2.44
C VAL A 315 18.78 -19.32 -3.06
N CYS A 316 18.07 -20.15 -3.82
CA CYS A 316 16.72 -19.90 -4.32
C CYS A 316 15.81 -19.39 -3.20
N GLU A 317 15.42 -18.12 -3.33
CA GLU A 317 14.06 -17.59 -3.38
C GLU A 317 14.18 -16.09 -3.14
N ALA A 318 13.98 -15.33 -4.22
CA ALA A 318 14.07 -13.86 -4.32
C ALA A 318 15.48 -13.24 -4.19
N SER A 319 16.39 -13.48 -5.14
CA SER A 319 17.51 -12.55 -5.39
C SER A 319 16.97 -11.36 -6.18
N ILE A 320 16.56 -10.30 -5.47
CA ILE A 320 16.14 -9.06 -6.13
C ILE A 320 17.35 -8.46 -6.85
N GLU A 321 17.37 -8.57 -8.17
CA GLU A 321 18.40 -7.96 -9.00
C GLU A 321 18.07 -6.51 -9.29
N PHE A 322 18.51 -5.59 -8.43
CA PHE A 322 18.26 -4.17 -8.63
C PHE A 322 18.99 -3.68 -9.90
N SER A 323 18.22 -3.44 -10.96
CA SER A 323 18.64 -2.69 -12.15
C SER A 323 18.35 -1.19 -11.97
N GLY A 324 19.06 -0.29 -12.67
CA GLY A 324 18.93 1.16 -12.48
C GLY A 324 17.53 1.60 -12.90
N TRP A 325 17.02 0.94 -13.94
CA TRP A 325 15.64 1.04 -14.38
C TRP A 325 14.65 0.57 -13.31
N GLN A 326 14.91 -0.53 -12.59
CA GLN A 326 14.02 -1.01 -11.54
C GLN A 326 14.00 -0.07 -10.33
N LEU A 327 15.15 0.52 -9.96
CA LEU A 327 15.21 1.53 -8.90
C LEU A 327 14.41 2.78 -9.29
N LEU A 328 14.55 3.24 -10.53
CA LEU A 328 13.74 4.36 -11.05
C LEU A 328 12.24 4.02 -11.05
N LEU A 329 11.87 2.80 -11.44
CA LEU A 329 10.50 2.31 -11.35
C LEU A 329 10.01 2.27 -9.90
N CYS A 330 10.86 1.88 -8.93
CA CYS A 330 10.50 1.90 -7.51
C CYS A 330 10.24 3.33 -7.01
N ALA A 331 11.07 4.30 -7.40
CA ALA A 331 10.82 5.71 -7.10
C ALA A 331 9.48 6.17 -7.66
N PHE A 332 9.24 5.92 -8.96
CA PHE A 332 8.01 6.33 -9.64
C PHE A 332 6.77 5.68 -9.02
N CYS A 333 6.81 4.37 -8.75
CA CYS A 333 5.68 3.67 -8.14
C CYS A 333 5.48 4.08 -6.67
N GLY A 334 6.56 4.36 -5.94
CA GLY A 334 6.49 4.92 -4.59
C GLY A 334 5.80 6.29 -4.58
N LEU A 335 6.22 7.18 -5.48
CA LEU A 335 5.62 8.51 -5.66
C LEU A 335 4.14 8.40 -6.05
N LEU A 336 3.82 7.59 -7.07
CA LEU A 336 2.44 7.35 -7.53
C LEU A 336 1.57 6.74 -6.42
N GLY A 337 2.12 5.76 -5.68
CA GLY A 337 1.49 5.13 -4.53
C GLY A 337 1.19 6.13 -3.43
N GLY A 338 2.13 7.03 -3.16
CA GLY A 338 1.95 8.15 -2.24
C GLY A 338 0.88 9.11 -2.71
N THR A 339 0.93 9.59 -3.96
CA THR A 339 -0.01 10.56 -4.54
C THR A 339 -1.43 10.03 -4.47
N VAL A 340 -1.65 8.80 -4.91
CA VAL A 340 -2.98 8.18 -4.86
C VAL A 340 -3.38 7.90 -3.41
N GLY A 341 -2.45 7.48 -2.56
CA GLY A 341 -2.68 7.27 -1.13
C GLY A 341 -3.00 8.55 -0.34
N GLY A 342 -2.51 9.71 -0.79
CA GLY A 342 -2.82 11.04 -0.28
C GLY A 342 -4.19 11.52 -0.76
N LEU A 343 -4.46 11.40 -2.06
CA LEU A 343 -5.76 11.72 -2.68
C LEU A 343 -6.93 10.94 -2.06
N LEU A 344 -6.71 9.65 -1.78
CA LEU A 344 -7.76 8.73 -1.38
C LEU A 344 -7.89 8.48 0.12
N GLY A 345 -6.87 8.83 0.90
CA GLY A 345 -6.81 8.34 2.28
C GLY A 345 -6.53 6.83 2.39
N SER A 346 -6.01 6.15 1.35
CA SER A 346 -5.89 4.67 1.29
C SER A 346 -4.50 4.10 1.66
N GLY A 347 -3.53 4.92 2.07
CA GLY A 347 -2.27 4.45 2.70
C GLY A 347 -1.15 3.98 1.75
N GLY A 348 -1.36 3.98 0.43
CA GLY A 348 -0.34 3.66 -0.59
C GLY A 348 0.01 2.17 -0.77
N GLY A 349 -0.43 1.31 0.15
CA GLY A 349 -0.15 -0.13 0.14
C GLY A 349 -0.73 -0.90 -1.06
N PHE A 350 -1.80 -0.40 -1.69
CA PHE A 350 -2.39 -1.00 -2.89
C PHE A 350 -1.48 -0.94 -4.12
N ILE A 351 -0.52 -0.01 -4.19
CA ILE A 351 0.54 -0.04 -5.21
C ILE A 351 1.74 -0.83 -4.71
N LEU A 352 2.13 -0.63 -3.46
CA LEU A 352 3.33 -1.24 -2.89
C LEU A 352 3.25 -2.78 -2.81
N GLY A 353 2.11 -3.34 -2.39
CA GLY A 353 1.91 -4.78 -2.28
C GLY A 353 2.13 -5.52 -3.61
N PRO A 354 1.37 -5.20 -4.67
CA PRO A 354 1.57 -5.78 -6.00
C PRO A 354 2.98 -5.55 -6.55
N LEU A 355 3.56 -4.37 -6.33
CA LEU A 355 4.91 -4.05 -6.79
C LEU A 355 5.99 -4.90 -6.10
N LEU A 356 5.91 -5.07 -4.78
CA LEU A 356 6.85 -5.93 -4.05
C LEU A 356 6.78 -7.37 -4.56
N LEU A 357 5.56 -7.86 -4.82
CA LEU A 357 5.37 -9.15 -5.46
C LEU A 357 6.02 -9.17 -6.84
N GLU A 358 5.82 -8.17 -7.69
CA GLU A 358 6.45 -8.01 -9.03
C GLU A 358 7.96 -8.06 -9.02
N ILE A 359 8.59 -7.46 -8.02
CA ILE A 359 10.04 -7.49 -7.83
C ILE A 359 10.55 -8.88 -7.38
N GLY A 360 9.62 -9.79 -7.07
CA GLY A 360 9.91 -11.18 -6.71
C GLY A 360 9.93 -11.44 -5.21
N VAL A 361 9.48 -10.48 -4.39
CA VAL A 361 9.39 -10.67 -2.93
C VAL A 361 8.29 -11.68 -2.62
N ILE A 362 8.59 -12.62 -1.72
CA ILE A 362 7.61 -13.61 -1.27
C ILE A 362 6.40 -12.93 -0.61
N PRO A 363 5.16 -13.45 -0.76
CA PRO A 363 3.95 -12.73 -0.36
C PRO A 363 3.89 -12.33 1.12
N GLN A 364 4.45 -13.16 2.00
CA GLN A 364 4.46 -12.92 3.44
C GLN A 364 5.36 -11.74 3.82
N VAL A 365 6.54 -11.61 3.18
CA VAL A 365 7.48 -10.50 3.38
C VAL A 365 6.96 -9.24 2.69
N ALA A 366 6.39 -9.38 1.49
CA ALA A 366 5.78 -8.26 0.76
C ALA A 366 4.65 -7.61 1.58
N SER A 367 3.74 -8.42 2.12
CA SER A 367 2.67 -7.96 3.01
C SER A 367 3.22 -7.32 4.29
N ALA A 368 4.16 -7.98 4.98
CA ALA A 368 4.74 -7.45 6.21
C ALA A 368 5.44 -6.10 5.99
N THR A 369 6.25 -6.00 4.94
CA THR A 369 6.98 -4.79 4.54
C THR A 369 6.02 -3.67 4.13
N ALA A 370 4.99 -3.98 3.34
CA ALA A 370 3.97 -3.00 2.96
C ALA A 370 3.20 -2.47 4.19
N THR A 371 2.79 -3.33 5.12
CA THR A 371 2.13 -2.88 6.36
C THR A 371 3.01 -2.03 7.24
N PHE A 372 4.32 -2.30 7.27
CA PHE A 372 5.29 -1.50 7.99
C PHE A 372 5.44 -0.10 7.40
N VAL A 373 5.61 0.02 6.08
CA VAL A 373 5.63 1.32 5.38
C VAL A 373 4.31 2.08 5.57
N MET A 374 3.17 1.39 5.50
CA MET A 374 1.85 1.98 5.73
C MET A 374 1.67 2.53 7.15
N MET A 375 2.27 1.91 8.17
CA MET A 375 2.17 2.40 9.55
C MET A 375 2.76 3.81 9.68
N PHE A 376 3.95 4.05 9.12
CA PHE A 376 4.58 5.38 9.14
C PHE A 376 3.88 6.38 8.22
N SER A 377 3.45 5.95 7.04
CA SER A 377 2.83 6.85 6.08
C SER A 377 1.42 7.30 6.52
N SER A 378 0.65 6.38 7.12
CA SER A 378 -0.68 6.70 7.65
C SER A 378 -0.62 7.53 8.93
N SER A 379 0.35 7.28 9.83
CA SER A 379 0.53 8.10 11.03
C SER A 379 0.86 9.55 10.71
N LEU A 380 1.69 9.81 9.68
CA LEU A 380 1.94 11.16 9.18
C LEU A 380 0.63 11.83 8.73
N SER A 381 -0.14 11.14 7.87
CA SER A 381 -1.42 11.67 7.38
C SER A 381 -2.44 11.93 8.49
N VAL A 382 -2.49 11.10 9.54
CA VAL A 382 -3.40 11.32 10.68
C VAL A 382 -3.05 12.62 11.39
N VAL A 383 -1.77 12.88 11.63
CA VAL A 383 -1.33 14.13 12.26
C VAL A 383 -1.61 15.33 11.36
N GLU A 384 -1.36 15.22 10.06
CA GLU A 384 -1.68 16.26 9.07
C GLU A 384 -3.19 16.59 9.06
N PHE A 385 -4.04 15.57 8.98
CA PHE A 385 -5.49 15.77 8.99
C PHE A 385 -6.05 16.26 10.33
N TYR A 386 -5.37 15.94 11.43
CA TYR A 386 -5.69 16.47 12.75
C TYR A 386 -5.44 17.99 12.80
N PHE A 387 -4.29 18.46 12.31
CA PHE A 387 -4.01 19.90 12.23
C PHE A 387 -4.97 20.64 11.30
N LEU A 388 -5.39 20.00 10.21
CA LEU A 388 -6.41 20.54 9.29
C LEU A 388 -7.85 20.48 9.86
N LYS A 389 -8.05 19.97 11.09
CA LYS A 389 -9.36 19.77 11.74
C LYS A 389 -10.36 19.06 10.82
N ARG A 390 -9.92 17.99 10.15
CA ARG A 390 -10.69 17.30 9.09
C ARG A 390 -11.58 16.16 9.58
N PHE A 391 -11.51 15.76 10.84
CA PHE A 391 -12.33 14.68 11.39
C PHE A 391 -12.62 14.84 12.89
N PRO A 392 -13.73 14.26 13.38
CA PRO A 392 -14.05 14.23 14.81
C PRO A 392 -13.22 13.17 15.57
N ILE A 393 -12.57 13.58 16.66
CA ILE A 393 -11.71 12.73 17.49
C ILE A 393 -12.42 11.48 18.05
N PRO A 394 -13.68 11.54 18.54
CA PRO A 394 -14.36 10.37 19.08
C PRO A 394 -14.52 9.23 18.07
N TYR A 395 -14.90 9.55 16.82
CA TYR A 395 -14.99 8.57 15.74
C TYR A 395 -13.63 7.97 15.40
N ALA A 396 -12.57 8.80 15.35
CA ALA A 396 -11.23 8.33 15.04
C ALA A 396 -10.74 7.32 16.09
N LEU A 397 -10.91 7.61 17.38
CA LEU A 397 -10.50 6.70 18.46
C LEU A 397 -11.28 5.39 18.42
N TYR A 398 -12.61 5.46 18.24
CA TYR A 398 -13.46 4.28 18.09
C TYR A 398 -13.01 3.38 16.93
N LEU A 399 -12.86 3.99 15.74
CA LEU A 399 -12.47 3.29 14.53
C LEU A 399 -11.04 2.72 14.61
N ILE A 400 -10.11 3.44 15.23
CA ILE A 400 -8.74 2.93 15.52
C ILE A 400 -8.83 1.67 16.38
N ALA A 401 -9.63 1.68 17.46
CA ALA A 401 -9.75 0.53 18.34
C ALA A 401 -10.30 -0.70 17.61
N VAL A 402 -11.36 -0.51 16.81
CA VAL A 402 -11.94 -1.57 15.95
C VAL A 402 -10.89 -2.10 14.96
N SER A 403 -10.16 -1.20 14.30
CA SER A 403 -9.13 -1.54 13.33
C SER A 403 -7.92 -2.28 13.94
N VAL A 404 -7.51 -1.94 15.18
CA VAL A 404 -6.48 -2.66 15.92
C VAL A 404 -6.92 -4.10 16.22
N MET A 405 -8.14 -4.29 16.70
CA MET A 405 -8.69 -5.63 16.95
C MET A 405 -8.78 -6.44 15.65
N ALA A 406 -9.23 -5.80 14.58
CA ALA A 406 -9.33 -6.41 13.26
C ALA A 406 -7.96 -6.82 12.69
N GLY A 407 -6.92 -5.99 12.86
CA GLY A 407 -5.56 -6.30 12.40
C GLY A 407 -4.99 -7.54 13.10
N PHE A 408 -5.18 -7.66 14.42
CA PHE A 408 -4.81 -8.87 15.16
C PHE A 408 -5.57 -10.10 14.68
N TRP A 409 -6.89 -9.99 14.57
CA TRP A 409 -7.74 -11.09 14.14
C TRP A 409 -7.42 -11.53 12.69
N GLY A 410 -7.26 -10.57 11.78
CA GLY A 410 -6.92 -10.82 10.38
C GLY A 410 -5.58 -11.53 10.24
N GLN A 411 -4.53 -11.03 10.90
CA GLN A 411 -3.22 -11.67 10.89
C GLN A 411 -3.27 -13.10 11.45
N PHE A 412 -3.97 -13.31 12.57
CA PHE A 412 -4.13 -14.64 13.15
C PHE A 412 -4.89 -15.59 12.20
N PHE A 413 -6.05 -15.17 11.72
CA PHE A 413 -6.94 -15.98 10.89
C PHE A 413 -6.29 -16.35 9.55
N VAL A 414 -5.79 -15.37 8.81
CA VAL A 414 -5.24 -15.62 7.47
C VAL A 414 -3.93 -16.41 7.56
N ARG A 415 -3.08 -16.19 8.57
CA ARG A 415 -1.88 -17.02 8.74
C ARG A 415 -2.22 -18.45 9.13
N LYS A 416 -3.25 -18.66 9.96
CA LYS A 416 -3.76 -20.01 10.24
C LYS A 416 -4.27 -20.67 8.96
N LEU A 417 -4.97 -19.92 8.11
CA LEU A 417 -5.45 -20.38 6.81
C LEU A 417 -4.28 -20.76 5.87
N VAL A 418 -3.25 -19.93 5.78
CA VAL A 418 -2.03 -20.20 5.00
C VAL A 418 -1.31 -21.45 5.50
N LYS A 419 -1.22 -21.67 6.82
CA LYS A 419 -0.64 -22.89 7.40
C LYS A 419 -1.44 -24.14 7.08
N ILE A 420 -2.77 -24.06 7.13
CA ILE A 420 -3.67 -25.20 6.82
C ILE A 420 -3.60 -25.54 5.33
N LEU A 421 -3.65 -24.54 4.47
CA LEU A 421 -3.68 -24.73 3.02
C LEU A 421 -2.28 -24.93 2.41
N LYS A 422 -1.21 -24.65 3.17
CA LYS A 422 0.20 -24.68 2.74
C LYS A 422 0.45 -23.89 1.44
N ARG A 423 -0.24 -22.76 1.29
CA ARG A 423 -0.22 -21.91 0.08
C ARG A 423 -0.13 -20.44 0.47
N ALA A 424 0.90 -19.74 0.01
CA ALA A 424 1.11 -18.31 0.26
C ALA A 424 0.34 -17.42 -0.74
N SER A 425 0.02 -17.95 -1.92
CA SER A 425 -0.79 -17.31 -2.98
C SER A 425 -2.14 -16.75 -2.49
N ILE A 426 -2.72 -17.31 -1.41
CA ILE A 426 -3.96 -16.81 -0.78
C ILE A 426 -3.84 -15.34 -0.37
N ILE A 427 -2.66 -14.90 0.08
CA ILE A 427 -2.42 -13.50 0.46
C ILE A 427 -2.61 -12.59 -0.76
N ILE A 428 -2.17 -13.03 -1.94
CA ILE A 428 -2.32 -12.29 -3.20
C ILE A 428 -3.79 -12.24 -3.64
N PHE A 429 -4.54 -13.33 -3.46
CA PHE A 429 -5.98 -13.32 -3.76
C PHE A 429 -6.76 -12.38 -2.83
N ILE A 430 -6.41 -12.34 -1.54
CA ILE A 430 -6.99 -11.37 -0.59
C ILE A 430 -6.65 -9.95 -1.01
N LEU A 431 -5.37 -9.68 -1.32
CA LEU A 431 -4.88 -8.40 -1.84
C LEU A 431 -5.70 -7.93 -3.05
N SER A 432 -5.80 -8.78 -4.09
CA SER A 432 -6.55 -8.48 -5.31
C SER A 432 -8.04 -8.26 -5.05
N SER A 433 -8.66 -9.10 -4.23
CA SER A 433 -10.09 -9.01 -3.91
C SER A 433 -10.42 -7.71 -3.18
N VAL A 434 -9.59 -7.29 -2.22
CA VAL A 434 -9.77 -6.03 -1.49
C VAL A 434 -9.60 -4.82 -2.42
N ILE A 435 -8.61 -4.82 -3.31
CA ILE A 435 -8.42 -3.75 -4.30
C ILE A 435 -9.60 -3.70 -5.28
N PHE A 436 -10.08 -4.86 -5.74
CA PHE A 436 -11.23 -4.94 -6.64
C PHE A 436 -12.51 -4.42 -5.98
N ALA A 437 -12.81 -4.87 -4.76
CA ALA A 437 -13.95 -4.38 -3.99
C ALA A 437 -13.86 -2.87 -3.78
N SER A 438 -12.66 -2.35 -3.49
CA SER A 438 -12.41 -0.91 -3.39
C SER A 438 -12.72 -0.17 -4.68
N ALA A 439 -12.35 -0.73 -5.84
CA ALA A 439 -12.63 -0.15 -7.16
C ALA A 439 -14.14 -0.03 -7.41
N LEU A 440 -14.89 -1.08 -7.08
CA LEU A 440 -16.34 -1.09 -7.20
C LEU A 440 -16.98 -0.06 -6.27
N THR A 441 -16.63 -0.07 -4.98
CA THR A 441 -17.25 0.82 -4.00
C THR A 441 -16.90 2.29 -4.26
N MET A 442 -15.64 2.61 -4.57
CA MET A 442 -15.27 3.99 -4.94
C MET A 442 -15.85 4.41 -6.28
N GLY A 443 -15.95 3.50 -7.25
CA GLY A 443 -16.54 3.80 -8.55
C GLY A 443 -18.03 4.14 -8.44
N VAL A 444 -18.78 3.41 -7.62
CA VAL A 444 -20.22 3.68 -7.37
C VAL A 444 -20.41 5.04 -6.68
N VAL A 445 -19.69 5.31 -5.59
CA VAL A 445 -19.77 6.60 -4.88
C VAL A 445 -19.31 7.75 -5.77
N GLY A 446 -18.23 7.52 -6.51
CA GLY A 446 -17.67 8.37 -7.53
C GLY A 446 -18.69 8.83 -8.56
N ALA A 447 -19.37 7.86 -9.16
CA ALA A 447 -20.40 8.07 -10.18
C ALA A 447 -21.64 8.76 -9.60
N ASP A 448 -22.15 8.30 -8.46
CA ASP A 448 -23.35 8.87 -7.83
C ASP A 448 -23.16 10.36 -7.50
N LYS A 449 -22.04 10.70 -6.86
CA LYS A 449 -21.73 12.10 -6.53
C LYS A 449 -21.55 12.94 -7.79
N SER A 450 -20.88 12.41 -8.82
CA SER A 450 -20.68 13.10 -10.09
C SER A 450 -22.01 13.37 -10.79
N ILE A 451 -22.93 12.40 -10.81
CA ILE A 451 -24.28 12.57 -11.36
C ILE A 451 -25.09 13.60 -10.55
N SER A 452 -24.98 13.58 -9.22
CA SER A 452 -25.63 14.58 -8.36
C SER A 452 -25.16 15.99 -8.68
N MET A 453 -23.85 16.19 -8.81
CA MET A 453 -23.27 17.49 -9.17
C MET A 453 -23.74 17.96 -10.56
N ILE A 454 -23.92 17.04 -11.53
CA ILE A 454 -24.41 17.38 -12.88
C ILE A 454 -25.83 17.89 -12.79
N LYS A 455 -26.69 17.20 -12.03
CA LYS A 455 -28.09 17.60 -11.84
C LYS A 455 -28.20 18.97 -11.14
N GLN A 456 -27.30 19.23 -10.19
CA GLN A 456 -27.28 20.47 -9.40
C GLN A 456 -26.58 21.64 -10.11
N HIS A 457 -26.06 21.45 -11.34
CA HIS A 457 -25.30 22.45 -12.08
C HIS A 457 -24.12 23.03 -11.28
N GLU A 458 -23.49 22.20 -10.44
CA GLU A 458 -22.32 22.59 -9.67
C GLU A 458 -21.06 22.66 -10.54
N TYR A 459 -20.12 23.53 -10.16
CA TYR A 459 -18.85 23.67 -10.87
C TYR A 459 -18.02 22.37 -10.81
N MET A 460 -17.66 21.83 -11.99
CA MET A 460 -16.92 20.57 -12.14
C MET A 460 -15.49 20.73 -12.66
N GLY A 461 -15.04 21.98 -12.79
CA GLY A 461 -13.69 22.29 -13.22
C GLY A 461 -12.68 22.17 -12.08
N PHE A 462 -11.46 22.59 -12.36
CA PHE A 462 -10.40 22.64 -11.35
C PHE A 462 -10.67 23.74 -10.33
N LEU A 463 -10.50 23.41 -9.06
CA LEU A 463 -10.61 24.37 -7.98
C LEU A 463 -9.31 25.17 -7.87
N ASN A 464 -9.45 26.45 -7.58
CA ASN A 464 -8.31 27.31 -7.28
C ASN A 464 -7.64 26.86 -5.97
N PHE A 465 -6.32 26.71 -6.02
CA PHE A 465 -5.51 26.34 -4.87
C PHE A 465 -5.31 27.52 -3.90
N CYS A 466 -5.22 28.71 -4.48
CA CYS A 466 -5.29 30.04 -3.87
C CYS A 466 -6.52 30.72 -4.49
#